data_AF-A0A852TRC2-F1
#
_entry.id   AF-A0A852TRC2-F1
#
_cell.length_a   1.000
_cell.length_b   1.000
_cell.length_c   1.000
_cell.angle_alpha   90.00
_cell.angle_beta   90.00
_cell.angle_gamma   90.00
#
_symmetry.space_group_name_H-M   'P 1'
#
loop_
_entity.id
_entity.type
_entity.pdbx_description
1 polymer ?
#
loop_
_entity_poly.entity_id
_entity_poly.type
_entity_poly.pdbx_seq_one_letter_code
_entity_poly.pdbx_strand_id
1 'polypeptide(L)'
;MWQLWGHDGTLVVEDNGDLVFVFGPQADPAKARFGHRRFPRGVIAWAETVDGGWLAKPYFRLHRIGEPRRPDADPSRNSDILLLTGDDQVAAVRPLVAELCADREPPVEQPFDDVVLREDIARAASDADLFLAKRSLRALPEQVTDDETVEFMTSGSHDGDSGLVVVTDRRLLHVSESRMFGSSTLSIPVGQIVSVEMSSAGFGEAAGSLVVHTSSGETAFDVVGDDGLKEITARLRRAADDADRHAGAPPAGPPAAPPAGPAAAASAAPGGTQRLLDELRQLGELRDSGVITPEEFDRLKDRLIGDI
;
A
#
# COMPACT_ATOMS: atom_id res chain seq x y z
N MET A 1 31.32 24.80 24.37
CA MET A 1 29.88 24.45 24.49
C MET A 1 29.09 25.18 23.42
N TRP A 2 28.46 24.43 22.50
CA TRP A 2 27.62 24.95 21.40
C TRP A 2 26.16 24.50 21.63
N GLN A 3 25.17 25.30 21.24
CA GLN A 3 23.76 24.98 21.46
C GLN A 3 22.87 25.44 20.30
N LEU A 4 21.82 24.67 20.03
CA LEU A 4 20.86 24.89 18.96
C LEU A 4 19.43 24.73 19.48
N TRP A 5 18.56 25.68 19.15
CA TRP A 5 17.15 25.67 19.56
C TRP A 5 16.31 25.02 18.47
N GLY A 6 15.75 23.86 18.77
CA GLY A 6 14.74 23.19 17.97
C GLY A 6 13.33 23.63 18.33
N HIS A 7 12.37 23.05 17.63
CA HIS A 7 10.95 23.27 17.84
C HIS A 7 10.44 22.59 19.12
N ASP A 8 10.94 21.40 19.41
CA ASP A 8 10.52 20.53 20.51
C ASP A 8 11.58 20.37 21.60
N GLY A 9 12.70 21.08 21.49
CA GLY A 9 13.78 21.01 22.47
C GLY A 9 15.04 21.76 22.06
N THR A 10 16.13 21.48 22.76
CA THR A 10 17.44 22.09 22.53
C THR A 10 18.48 20.99 22.36
N LEU A 11 19.35 21.12 21.36
CA LEU A 11 20.56 20.32 21.22
C LEU A 11 21.74 21.08 21.81
N VAL A 12 22.48 20.44 22.71
CA VAL A 12 23.70 20.97 23.32
C VAL A 12 24.86 20.05 22.97
N VAL A 13 25.95 20.64 22.48
CA VAL A 13 27.24 19.98 22.28
C VAL A 13 28.14 20.38 23.45
N GLU A 14 28.46 19.41 24.29
CA GLU A 14 29.37 19.60 25.43
C GLU A 14 30.83 19.63 24.99
N ASP A 15 31.71 20.12 25.86
CA ASP A 15 33.14 20.28 25.54
C ASP A 15 33.87 18.95 25.31
N ASN A 16 33.31 17.85 25.81
CA ASN A 16 33.80 16.50 25.55
C ASN A 16 33.27 15.89 24.22
N GLY A 17 32.47 16.65 23.46
CA GLY A 17 31.88 16.23 22.20
C GLY A 17 30.59 15.41 22.34
N ASP A 18 30.07 15.22 23.56
CA ASP A 18 28.78 14.57 23.76
C ASP A 18 27.63 15.48 23.33
N LEU A 19 26.57 14.87 22.80
CA LEU A 19 25.34 15.58 22.45
C LEU A 19 24.30 15.36 23.53
N VAL A 20 23.59 16.41 23.93
CA VAL A 20 22.48 16.34 24.87
C VAL A 20 21.26 16.94 24.21
N PHE A 21 20.22 16.13 24.03
CA PHE A 21 18.89 16.58 23.64
C PHE A 21 18.08 16.85 24.90
N VAL A 22 17.62 18.08 25.04
CA VAL A 22 16.75 18.50 26.14
C VAL A 22 15.38 18.79 25.56
N PHE A 23 14.41 17.93 25.87
CA PHE A 23 13.06 18.03 25.31
C PHE A 23 12.19 18.98 26.14
N GLY A 24 11.39 19.78 25.43
CA GLY A 24 10.45 20.73 26.02
C GLY A 24 10.68 22.18 25.55
N PRO A 25 9.62 23.00 25.53
CA PRO A 25 9.73 24.40 25.09
C PRO A 25 10.61 25.18 26.08
N GLN A 26 11.72 25.71 25.61
CA GLN A 26 12.64 26.57 26.38
C GLN A 26 13.29 25.92 27.62
N ALA A 27 13.62 24.64 27.56
CA ALA A 27 14.29 23.97 28.68
C ALA A 27 15.79 24.36 28.73
N ASP A 28 16.19 25.02 29.82
CA ASP A 28 17.61 25.21 30.20
C ASP A 28 18.21 23.82 30.54
N PRO A 29 19.26 23.35 29.84
CA PRO A 29 19.89 22.04 30.09
C PRO A 29 20.34 21.87 31.54
N ALA A 30 20.77 22.96 32.19
CA ALA A 30 21.21 22.93 33.58
C ALA A 30 20.03 22.87 34.58
N LYS A 31 18.80 23.13 34.13
CA LYS A 31 17.57 23.13 34.94
C LYS A 31 16.55 22.09 34.45
N ALA A 32 16.93 21.23 33.51
CA ALA A 32 16.05 20.25 32.89
C ALA A 32 15.61 19.17 33.90
N ARG A 33 14.47 19.43 34.55
CA ARG A 33 13.72 18.42 35.34
C ARG A 33 12.86 17.51 34.45
N PHE A 34 12.75 17.84 33.16
CA PHE A 34 12.04 17.07 32.12
C PHE A 34 13.05 16.31 31.25
N GLY A 35 12.62 15.19 30.68
CA GLY A 35 13.47 14.18 30.06
C GLY A 35 14.52 14.77 29.11
N HIS A 36 15.80 14.57 29.44
CA HIS A 36 16.92 14.82 28.54
C HIS A 36 17.52 13.48 28.13
N ARG A 37 18.06 13.41 26.91
CA ARG A 37 18.79 12.24 26.41
C ARG A 37 20.20 12.66 26.05
N ARG A 38 21.18 11.94 26.60
CA ARG A 38 22.60 12.15 26.33
C ARG A 38 23.09 11.10 25.36
N PHE A 39 23.86 11.54 24.37
CA PHE A 39 24.49 10.74 23.34
C PHE A 39 25.99 10.93 23.43
N PRO A 40 26.70 9.98 24.08
CA PRO A 40 28.15 9.99 24.04
C PRO A 40 28.70 10.01 22.62
N ARG A 41 29.75 10.78 22.34
CA ARG A 41 30.32 10.86 20.97
C ARG A 41 30.65 9.48 20.38
N GLY A 42 31.09 8.56 21.23
CA GLY A 42 31.46 7.20 20.88
C GLY A 42 30.30 6.27 20.53
N VAL A 43 29.03 6.64 20.79
CA VAL A 43 27.86 5.81 20.43
C VAL A 43 27.13 6.30 19.18
N ILE A 44 27.47 7.48 18.68
CA ILE A 44 26.90 8.02 17.45
C ILE A 44 27.61 7.34 16.29
N ALA A 45 26.86 6.66 15.42
CA ALA A 45 27.36 6.09 14.17
C ALA A 45 27.36 7.15 13.06
N TRP A 46 26.29 7.93 12.96
CA TRP A 46 26.06 8.89 11.88
C TRP A 46 25.09 9.99 12.31
N ALA A 47 25.07 11.11 11.60
CA ALA A 47 24.10 12.17 11.77
C ALA A 47 23.66 12.73 10.41
N GLU A 48 22.42 13.20 10.31
CA GLU A 48 21.92 13.84 9.10
C GLU A 48 20.88 14.90 9.42
N THR A 49 20.68 15.81 8.46
CA THR A 49 19.52 16.70 8.44
C THR A 49 18.57 16.21 7.38
N VAL A 50 17.31 16.01 7.76
CA VAL A 50 16.27 15.52 6.86
C VAL A 50 15.31 16.66 6.56
N ASP A 51 15.03 16.82 5.27
CA ASP A 51 13.96 17.72 4.84
C ASP A 51 12.61 17.08 5.17
N GLY A 52 11.76 17.82 5.86
CA GLY A 52 10.43 17.35 6.23
C GLY A 52 9.41 17.48 5.10
N GLY A 53 9.78 18.13 3.98
CA GLY A 53 8.85 18.42 2.89
C GLY A 53 7.70 19.34 3.33
N TRP A 54 6.58 19.31 2.63
CA TRP A 54 5.46 20.23 2.89
C TRP A 54 4.56 19.82 4.07
N LEU A 55 4.65 18.56 4.53
CA LEU A 55 3.81 17.99 5.60
C LEU A 55 4.55 17.82 6.94
N ALA A 56 5.88 17.91 6.98
CA ALA A 56 6.66 17.78 8.20
C ALA A 56 7.72 18.87 8.33
N LYS A 57 8.09 19.22 9.57
CA LYS A 57 9.20 20.14 9.83
C LYS A 57 10.52 19.45 9.49
N PRO A 58 11.54 20.18 8.98
CA PRO A 58 12.88 19.63 8.87
C PRO A 58 13.37 19.19 10.25
N TYR A 59 14.22 18.16 10.30
CA TYR A 59 14.70 17.63 11.56
C TYR A 59 16.15 17.15 11.49
N PHE A 60 16.83 17.22 12.63
CA PHE A 60 18.15 16.66 12.83
C PHE A 60 18.01 15.27 13.44
N ARG A 61 18.69 14.28 12.87
CA ARG A 61 18.60 12.87 13.29
C ARG A 61 19.98 12.32 13.62
N LEU A 62 20.07 11.63 14.75
CA LEU A 62 21.24 10.84 15.15
C LEU A 62 21.00 9.35 14.90
N HIS A 63 22.02 8.67 14.38
CA HIS A 63 22.05 7.22 14.25
C HIS A 63 23.06 6.67 15.25
N ARG A 64 22.69 5.62 15.99
CA ARG A 64 23.53 5.02 17.02
C ARG A 64 24.18 3.72 16.53
N ILE A 65 25.36 3.44 17.03
CA ILE A 65 26.09 2.20 16.73
C ILE A 65 25.28 1.00 17.24
N GLY A 66 25.07 0.01 16.38
CA GLY A 66 24.33 -1.20 16.72
C GLY A 66 22.82 -1.05 16.76
N GLU A 67 22.27 0.13 16.41
CA GLU A 67 20.83 0.30 16.25
C GLU A 67 20.44 0.45 14.77
N PRO A 68 19.45 -0.30 14.29
CA PRO A 68 19.02 -0.21 12.89
C PRO A 68 18.39 1.15 12.60
N ARG A 69 18.72 1.72 11.44
CA ARG A 69 18.15 2.97 10.93
C ARG A 69 16.61 2.83 10.84
N ARG A 70 15.87 3.75 11.47
CA ARG A 70 14.39 3.81 11.42
C ARG A 70 13.94 5.00 10.57
N PRO A 71 13.73 4.82 9.25
CA PRO A 71 13.38 5.92 8.36
C PRO A 71 11.98 6.49 8.62
N ASP A 72 11.04 5.68 9.14
CA ASP A 72 9.65 6.07 9.41
C ASP A 72 9.38 6.34 10.91
N ALA A 73 10.42 6.62 11.69
CA ALA A 73 10.24 6.99 13.09
C ALA A 73 9.53 8.34 13.16
N ASP A 74 8.33 8.36 13.76
CA ASP A 74 7.60 9.59 14.08
C ASP A 74 8.56 10.57 14.78
N PRO A 75 8.89 11.70 14.13
CA PRO A 75 9.82 12.69 14.67
C PRO A 75 9.42 13.17 16.06
N SER A 76 8.12 13.22 16.35
CA SER A 76 7.56 13.69 17.63
C SER A 76 7.68 12.68 18.78
N ARG A 77 8.02 11.42 18.47
CA ARG A 77 8.12 10.32 19.45
C ARG A 77 9.51 9.68 19.49
N ASN A 78 10.42 10.11 18.63
CA ASN A 78 11.77 9.57 18.59
C ASN A 78 12.74 10.48 19.35
N SER A 79 13.23 10.01 20.49
CA SER A 79 14.22 10.73 21.29
C SER A 79 15.58 10.90 20.62
N ASP A 80 15.78 10.34 19.42
CA ASP A 80 16.99 10.48 18.60
C ASP A 80 16.83 11.53 17.49
N ILE A 81 15.72 12.28 17.51
CA ILE A 81 15.39 13.36 16.58
C ILE A 81 15.21 14.67 17.33
N LEU A 82 15.66 15.77 16.72
CA LEU A 82 15.33 17.14 17.11
C LEU A 82 14.61 17.82 15.95
N LEU A 83 13.38 18.28 16.17
CA LEU A 83 12.65 19.03 15.17
C LEU A 83 13.27 20.43 15.01
N LEU A 84 13.52 20.84 13.78
CA LEU A 84 14.07 22.14 13.46
C LEU A 84 12.94 23.11 13.09
N THR A 85 13.11 24.39 13.40
CA THR A 85 12.08 25.41 13.18
C THR A 85 12.08 26.00 11.77
N GLY A 86 13.17 25.80 11.01
CA GLY A 86 13.32 26.29 9.64
C GLY A 86 14.78 26.24 9.14
N ASP A 87 15.01 26.82 7.97
CA ASP A 87 16.28 26.75 7.22
C ASP A 87 17.49 27.28 7.99
N ASP A 88 17.31 28.29 8.84
CA ASP A 88 18.39 28.85 9.66
C ASP A 88 18.97 27.80 10.62
N GLN A 89 18.12 26.98 11.23
CA GLN A 89 18.55 25.91 12.13
C GLN A 89 19.16 24.72 11.36
N VAL A 90 18.64 24.44 10.15
CA VAL A 90 19.24 23.46 9.22
C VAL A 90 20.65 23.89 8.83
N ALA A 91 20.84 25.17 8.49
CA ALA A 91 22.16 25.72 8.17
C ALA A 91 23.09 25.69 9.38
N ALA A 92 22.58 25.99 10.57
CA ALA A 92 23.35 25.99 11.81
C ALA A 92 23.81 24.58 12.25
N VAL A 93 23.03 23.53 11.97
CA VAL A 93 23.41 22.14 12.33
C VAL A 93 24.34 21.47 11.31
N ARG A 94 24.43 22.01 10.09
CA ARG A 94 25.25 21.43 9.00
C ARG A 94 26.73 21.26 9.34
N PRO A 95 27.42 22.23 10.01
CA PRO A 95 28.80 22.03 10.45
C PRO A 95 28.95 20.90 11.47
N LEU A 96 27.97 20.74 12.37
CA LEU A 96 27.95 19.67 13.35
C LEU A 96 27.76 18.29 12.68
N VAL A 97 26.87 18.20 11.69
CA VAL A 97 26.73 16.99 10.86
C VAL A 97 28.07 16.65 10.20
N ALA A 98 28.72 17.62 9.55
CA ALA A 98 30.02 17.41 8.91
C ALA A 98 31.09 16.93 9.92
N GLU A 99 31.10 17.48 11.13
CA GLU A 99 32.04 17.08 12.19
C GLU A 99 31.77 15.66 12.72
N LEU A 100 30.50 15.30 12.94
CA LEU A 100 30.10 13.97 13.42
C LEU A 100 30.35 12.88 12.36
N CYS A 101 30.45 13.28 11.10
CA CYS A 101 30.64 12.42 9.94
C CYS A 101 32.07 12.46 9.36
N ALA A 102 32.97 13.29 9.88
CA ALA A 102 34.24 13.68 9.23
C ALA A 102 35.20 12.54 8.84
N ASP A 103 35.07 11.36 9.43
CA ASP A 103 35.88 10.17 9.13
C ASP A 103 35.01 8.89 9.11
N ARG A 104 33.72 9.06 8.82
CA ARG A 104 32.75 7.97 8.84
C ARG A 104 32.10 7.91 7.48
N GLU A 105 31.93 6.71 6.93
CA GLU A 105 31.06 6.55 5.79
C GLU A 105 29.61 6.65 6.28
N PRO A 106 28.69 7.25 5.50
CA PRO A 106 27.27 7.10 5.79
C PRO A 106 27.00 5.60 5.93
N PRO A 107 26.26 5.17 6.97
CA PRO A 107 25.82 3.81 7.01
C PRO A 107 25.12 3.59 5.68
N VAL A 108 25.63 2.61 4.90
CA VAL A 108 24.97 2.15 3.69
C VAL A 108 23.51 2.04 4.07
N GLU A 109 22.61 2.67 3.30
CA GLU A 109 21.19 2.38 3.42
C GLU A 109 21.09 0.87 3.32
N GLN A 110 21.02 0.21 4.46
CA GLN A 110 20.60 -1.16 4.48
C GLN A 110 19.18 -1.02 3.95
N PRO A 111 18.89 -1.60 2.77
CA PRO A 111 17.50 -1.85 2.46
C PRO A 111 16.96 -2.63 3.66
N PHE A 112 15.66 -2.61 3.85
CA PHE A 112 15.01 -3.15 5.04
C PHE A 112 15.09 -4.71 5.13
N ASP A 113 16.28 -5.27 4.94
CA ASP A 113 16.64 -6.61 4.48
C ASP A 113 17.00 -7.54 5.64
N ASP A 114 16.16 -7.56 6.67
CA ASP A 114 15.98 -8.83 7.39
C ASP A 114 14.83 -9.66 6.77
N VAL A 115 14.12 -9.12 5.77
CA VAL A 115 13.13 -9.85 4.97
C VAL A 115 13.66 -9.97 3.56
N VAL A 116 14.18 -11.14 3.19
CA VAL A 116 14.42 -11.49 1.79
C VAL A 116 13.05 -11.57 1.12
N LEU A 117 12.64 -10.46 0.49
CA LEU A 117 11.38 -10.42 -0.26
C LEU A 117 11.50 -11.34 -1.47
N ARG A 118 10.42 -12.07 -1.75
CA ARG A 118 10.29 -12.80 -3.01
C ARG A 118 10.42 -11.82 -4.19
N GLU A 119 10.98 -12.29 -5.30
CA GLU A 119 11.30 -11.45 -6.47
C GLU A 119 10.09 -10.67 -7.01
N ASP A 120 8.92 -11.30 -7.02
CA ASP A 120 7.65 -10.70 -7.43
C ASP A 120 7.21 -9.55 -6.51
N ILE A 121 7.35 -9.74 -5.19
CA ILE A 121 7.07 -8.71 -4.19
C ILE A 121 8.05 -7.55 -4.32
N ALA A 122 9.34 -7.83 -4.45
CA ALA A 122 10.38 -6.81 -4.60
C ALA A 122 10.16 -5.97 -5.88
N ARG A 123 9.83 -6.62 -6.99
CA ARG A 123 9.52 -5.97 -8.27
C ARG A 123 8.26 -5.09 -8.17
N ALA A 124 7.19 -5.58 -7.58
CA ALA A 124 5.97 -4.79 -7.42
C ALA A 124 6.17 -3.61 -6.44
N ALA A 125 7.04 -3.76 -5.45
CA ALA A 125 7.35 -2.70 -4.50
C ALA A 125 8.24 -1.59 -5.10
N SER A 126 9.13 -1.89 -6.03
CA SER A 126 9.99 -0.88 -6.67
C SER A 126 9.22 0.10 -7.56
N ASP A 127 8.07 -0.34 -8.08
CA ASP A 127 7.23 0.46 -8.98
C ASP A 127 6.11 1.22 -8.24
N ALA A 128 5.94 1.00 -6.93
CA ALA A 128 4.83 1.52 -6.14
C ALA A 128 5.25 2.71 -5.25
N ASP A 129 4.35 3.71 -5.13
CA ASP A 129 4.50 4.76 -4.11
C ASP A 129 4.02 4.22 -2.75
N LEU A 130 4.98 3.75 -1.95
CA LEU A 130 4.75 3.03 -0.69
C LEU A 130 4.92 3.92 0.56
N PHE A 131 4.93 5.25 0.41
CA PHE A 131 5.25 6.18 1.50
C PHE A 131 4.39 5.96 2.76
N LEU A 132 3.16 5.45 2.62
CA LEU A 132 2.20 5.20 3.71
C LEU A 132 1.96 3.71 4.05
N ALA A 133 2.62 2.76 3.36
CA ALA A 133 2.27 1.33 3.42
C ALA A 133 3.47 0.39 3.71
N LYS A 134 4.58 0.93 4.25
CA LYS A 134 5.83 0.18 4.44
C LYS A 134 5.76 -0.90 5.52
N ARG A 135 4.91 -0.77 6.55
CA ARG A 135 4.73 -1.86 7.54
C ARG A 135 3.87 -2.96 6.95
N SER A 136 2.84 -2.61 6.18
CA SER A 136 2.05 -3.58 5.44
C SER A 136 2.90 -4.39 4.46
N LEU A 137 3.88 -3.77 3.81
CA LEU A 137 4.84 -4.48 2.96
C LEU A 137 5.63 -5.56 3.72
N ARG A 138 5.96 -5.33 5.00
CA ARG A 138 6.68 -6.33 5.82
C ARG A 138 5.81 -7.51 6.23
N ALA A 139 4.51 -7.26 6.44
CA ALA A 139 3.56 -8.32 6.75
C ALA A 139 3.18 -9.12 5.49
N LEU A 140 3.33 -8.54 4.30
CA LEU A 140 2.88 -9.13 3.04
C LEU A 140 3.40 -10.55 2.78
N PRO A 141 4.69 -10.90 3.00
CA PRO A 141 5.17 -12.26 2.78
C PRO A 141 4.51 -13.31 3.67
N GLU A 142 4.00 -12.95 4.85
CA GLU A 142 3.24 -13.86 5.70
C GLU A 142 1.77 -14.00 5.25
N GLN A 143 1.27 -13.06 4.45
CA GLN A 143 -0.12 -13.04 3.96
C GLN A 143 -0.28 -13.67 2.57
N VAL A 144 0.80 -13.71 1.79
CA VAL A 144 0.85 -14.28 0.43
C VAL A 144 1.43 -15.69 0.49
N THR A 145 0.73 -16.66 -0.08
CA THR A 145 1.23 -18.06 -0.09
C THR A 145 2.34 -18.25 -1.12
N ASP A 146 3.19 -19.27 -0.96
CA ASP A 146 4.32 -19.55 -1.87
C ASP A 146 3.91 -19.74 -3.33
N ASP A 147 2.70 -20.24 -3.58
CA ASP A 147 2.14 -20.52 -4.93
C ASP A 147 1.37 -19.32 -5.52
N GLU A 148 1.21 -18.23 -4.75
CA GLU A 148 0.52 -17.01 -5.15
C GLU A 148 1.53 -15.96 -5.58
N THR A 149 1.30 -15.28 -6.71
CA THR A 149 2.22 -14.29 -7.30
C THR A 149 1.67 -12.88 -7.15
N VAL A 150 2.50 -11.95 -6.69
CA VAL A 150 2.11 -10.53 -6.64
C VAL A 150 2.27 -9.88 -8.01
N GLU A 151 1.16 -9.37 -8.56
CA GLU A 151 1.13 -8.69 -9.85
C GLU A 151 1.35 -7.19 -9.71
N PHE A 152 0.76 -6.57 -8.69
CA PHE A 152 0.85 -5.14 -8.42
C PHE A 152 0.51 -4.79 -6.98
N MET A 153 1.00 -3.66 -6.52
CA MET A 153 0.62 -3.08 -5.24
C MET A 153 0.59 -1.56 -5.29
N THR A 154 -0.21 -0.96 -4.41
CA THR A 154 -0.27 0.49 -4.24
C THR A 154 -0.66 0.83 -2.81
N SER A 155 -0.32 2.04 -2.36
CA SER A 155 -0.81 2.56 -1.08
C SER A 155 -2.30 2.87 -1.17
N GLY A 156 -3.05 2.53 -0.12
CA GLY A 156 -4.45 2.89 0.00
C GLY A 156 -5.00 2.66 1.40
N SER A 157 -6.27 2.96 1.60
CA SER A 157 -6.98 2.65 2.84
C SER A 157 -8.29 1.95 2.57
N HIS A 158 -8.71 1.11 3.52
CA HIS A 158 -10.02 0.50 3.56
C HIS A 158 -10.63 0.72 4.93
N ASP A 159 -11.89 1.18 4.99
CA ASP A 159 -12.62 1.43 6.24
C ASP A 159 -11.85 2.32 7.25
N GLY A 160 -11.11 3.30 6.72
CA GLY A 160 -10.29 4.22 7.50
C GLY A 160 -8.94 3.67 7.98
N ASP A 161 -8.66 2.38 7.79
CA ASP A 161 -7.36 1.78 8.04
C ASP A 161 -6.46 1.93 6.81
N SER A 162 -5.35 2.65 6.95
CA SER A 162 -4.32 2.78 5.93
C SER A 162 -3.49 1.51 5.81
N GLY A 163 -3.02 1.20 4.60
CA GLY A 163 -2.23 0.01 4.36
C GLY A 163 -1.83 -0.17 2.89
N LEU A 164 -1.57 -1.42 2.54
CA LEU A 164 -1.15 -1.82 1.21
C LEU A 164 -2.31 -2.54 0.52
N VAL A 165 -2.69 -2.04 -0.66
CA VAL A 165 -3.63 -2.72 -1.55
C VAL A 165 -2.81 -3.51 -2.57
N VAL A 166 -2.98 -4.83 -2.61
CA VAL A 166 -2.17 -5.75 -3.41
C VAL A 166 -3.06 -6.59 -4.31
N VAL A 167 -2.71 -6.67 -5.58
CA VAL A 167 -3.32 -7.57 -6.55
C VAL A 167 -2.40 -8.75 -6.76
N THR A 168 -2.94 -9.95 -6.56
CA THR A 168 -2.28 -11.22 -6.90
C THR A 168 -3.03 -11.91 -8.05
N ASP A 169 -2.45 -13.00 -8.54
CA ASP A 169 -3.11 -13.89 -9.51
C ASP A 169 -4.37 -14.57 -8.94
N ARG A 170 -4.61 -14.50 -7.62
CA ARG A 170 -5.71 -15.19 -6.93
C ARG A 170 -6.72 -14.26 -6.26
N ARG A 171 -6.29 -13.09 -5.79
CA ARG A 171 -7.12 -12.20 -4.95
C ARG A 171 -6.61 -10.77 -4.91
N LEU A 172 -7.52 -9.87 -4.58
CA LEU A 172 -7.24 -8.55 -4.05
C LEU A 172 -7.04 -8.66 -2.54
N LEU A 173 -5.94 -8.13 -2.04
CA LEU A 173 -5.61 -8.07 -0.63
C LEU A 173 -5.54 -6.61 -0.19
N HIS A 174 -6.05 -6.32 1.00
CA HIS A 174 -5.67 -5.12 1.73
C HIS A 174 -5.02 -5.55 3.04
N VAL A 175 -3.73 -5.25 3.17
CA VAL A 175 -2.95 -5.48 4.38
C VAL A 175 -2.94 -4.17 5.15
N SER A 176 -3.71 -4.09 6.23
CA SER A 176 -3.86 -2.88 7.02
C SER A 176 -2.70 -2.69 8.00
N GLU A 177 -2.41 -1.43 8.31
CA GLU A 177 -1.54 -1.03 9.42
C GLU A 177 -2.37 -0.60 10.64
N SER A 178 -3.19 -1.48 11.21
CA SER A 178 -3.96 -1.13 12.41
C SER A 178 -3.02 -0.81 13.59
N ARG A 179 -3.11 0.42 14.10
CA ARG A 179 -2.24 0.95 15.19
C ARG A 179 -2.42 0.26 16.56
N MET A 180 -3.43 -0.59 16.72
CA MET A 180 -3.85 -1.15 18.02
C MET A 180 -3.85 -2.69 18.10
N PHE A 181 -3.98 -3.43 16.98
CA PHE A 181 -4.22 -4.90 16.99
C PHE A 181 -3.37 -5.74 16.02
N GLY A 182 -2.26 -5.22 15.48
CA GLY A 182 -1.46 -5.94 14.47
C GLY A 182 -2.03 -5.77 13.06
N SER A 183 -1.38 -6.34 12.05
CA SER A 183 -1.85 -6.26 10.66
C SER A 183 -3.13 -7.09 10.46
N SER A 184 -4.22 -6.47 10.01
CA SER A 184 -5.40 -7.18 9.57
C SER A 184 -5.40 -7.29 8.04
N THR A 185 -5.84 -8.43 7.51
CA THR A 185 -5.84 -8.69 6.07
C THR A 185 -7.26 -8.90 5.59
N LEU A 186 -7.72 -8.00 4.73
CA LEU A 186 -8.92 -8.22 3.91
C LEU A 186 -8.50 -8.95 2.63
N SER A 187 -9.29 -9.93 2.21
CA SER A 187 -9.01 -10.76 1.03
C SER A 187 -10.29 -10.94 0.21
N ILE A 188 -10.26 -10.54 -1.06
CA ILE A 188 -11.33 -10.72 -2.04
C ILE A 188 -10.80 -11.58 -3.19
N PRO A 189 -11.23 -12.85 -3.34
CA PRO A 189 -10.85 -13.69 -4.47
C PRO A 189 -11.21 -13.06 -5.82
N VAL A 190 -10.31 -13.11 -6.81
CA VAL A 190 -10.58 -12.47 -8.12
C VAL A 190 -11.79 -13.07 -8.82
N GLY A 191 -12.04 -14.38 -8.63
CA GLY A 191 -13.24 -15.05 -9.17
C GLY A 191 -14.55 -14.70 -8.46
N GLN A 192 -14.52 -13.91 -7.39
CA GLN A 192 -15.73 -13.36 -6.75
C GLN A 192 -16.02 -11.91 -7.16
N ILE A 193 -15.11 -11.29 -7.92
CA ILE A 193 -15.25 -9.91 -8.37
C ILE A 193 -16.19 -9.90 -9.59
N VAL A 194 -17.33 -9.22 -9.46
CA VAL A 194 -18.32 -9.07 -10.53
C VAL A 194 -18.05 -7.79 -11.33
N SER A 195 -17.70 -6.71 -10.64
CA SER A 195 -17.33 -5.45 -11.29
C SER A 195 -16.37 -4.64 -10.44
N VAL A 196 -15.62 -3.75 -11.11
CA VAL A 196 -14.68 -2.82 -10.49
C VAL A 196 -14.96 -1.43 -11.04
N GLU A 197 -15.35 -0.52 -10.16
CA GLU A 197 -15.58 0.89 -10.44
C GLU A 197 -14.43 1.73 -9.87
N MET A 198 -14.07 2.80 -10.58
CA MET A 198 -13.08 3.75 -10.09
C MET A 198 -13.62 5.16 -10.20
N SER A 199 -13.34 5.98 -9.20
CA SER A 199 -13.68 7.40 -9.15
C SER A 199 -12.42 8.18 -8.82
N SER A 200 -11.85 8.88 -9.81
CA SER A 200 -10.71 9.77 -9.59
C SER A 200 -11.14 11.02 -8.82
N ALA A 201 -10.37 11.43 -7.80
CA ALA A 201 -10.67 12.64 -7.04
C ALA A 201 -10.42 13.95 -7.81
N GLY A 202 -9.67 13.88 -8.93
CA GLY A 202 -9.29 15.04 -9.73
C GLY A 202 -8.20 15.89 -9.04
N PHE A 203 -7.26 16.41 -9.84
CA PHE A 203 -6.04 17.09 -9.40
C PHE A 203 -5.01 16.21 -8.67
N GLY A 204 -4.18 15.51 -9.45
CA GLY A 204 -2.75 15.27 -9.21
C GLY A 204 -2.32 14.34 -8.07
N GLU A 205 -2.91 14.42 -6.88
CA GLU A 205 -2.39 13.78 -5.66
C GLU A 205 -3.49 13.44 -4.63
N ALA A 206 -4.77 13.62 -4.95
CA ALA A 206 -5.87 13.23 -4.07
C ALA A 206 -6.15 11.71 -4.15
N ALA A 207 -6.58 11.11 -3.03
CA ALA A 207 -6.97 9.70 -3.01
C ALA A 207 -8.23 9.50 -3.85
N GLY A 208 -8.12 8.66 -4.89
CA GLY A 208 -9.28 8.26 -5.69
C GLY A 208 -9.89 6.98 -5.15
N SER A 209 -11.18 6.77 -5.39
CA SER A 209 -11.92 5.63 -4.86
C SER A 209 -11.93 4.47 -5.85
N LEU A 210 -11.57 3.28 -5.38
CA LEU A 210 -11.72 1.99 -6.05
C LEU A 210 -12.84 1.23 -5.36
N VAL A 211 -13.90 0.90 -6.08
CA VAL A 211 -15.04 0.15 -5.56
C VAL A 211 -15.10 -1.20 -6.24
N VAL A 212 -15.05 -2.26 -5.45
CA VAL A 212 -15.11 -3.65 -5.90
C VAL A 212 -16.45 -4.24 -5.51
N HIS A 213 -17.22 -4.67 -6.50
CA HIS A 213 -18.48 -5.38 -6.27
C HIS A 213 -18.25 -6.87 -6.36
N THR A 214 -18.72 -7.58 -5.34
CA THR A 214 -18.72 -9.04 -5.25
C THR A 214 -20.15 -9.55 -5.15
N SER A 215 -20.35 -10.85 -5.32
CA SER A 215 -21.67 -11.48 -5.09
C SER A 215 -22.19 -11.30 -3.66
N SER A 216 -21.30 -11.02 -2.69
CA SER A 216 -21.63 -10.83 -1.27
C SER A 216 -21.80 -9.37 -0.83
N GLY A 217 -21.49 -8.41 -1.69
CA GLY A 217 -21.55 -6.99 -1.36
C GLY A 217 -20.46 -6.15 -2.01
N GLU A 218 -20.39 -4.89 -1.61
CA GLU A 218 -19.47 -3.89 -2.13
C GLU A 218 -18.31 -3.65 -1.14
N THR A 219 -17.11 -3.41 -1.66
CA THR A 219 -15.94 -3.03 -0.87
C THR A 219 -15.24 -1.85 -1.53
N ALA A 220 -15.11 -0.74 -0.81
CA ALA A 220 -14.43 0.46 -1.28
C ALA A 220 -13.02 0.58 -0.69
N PHE A 221 -12.10 1.10 -1.49
CA PHE A 221 -10.72 1.42 -1.14
C PHE A 221 -10.40 2.84 -1.60
N ASP A 222 -9.74 3.63 -0.76
CA ASP A 222 -9.20 4.93 -1.15
C ASP A 222 -7.74 4.71 -1.57
N VAL A 223 -7.47 4.79 -2.87
CA VAL A 223 -6.14 4.57 -3.46
C VAL A 223 -5.43 5.89 -3.65
N VAL A 224 -4.17 5.97 -3.21
CA VAL A 224 -3.36 7.17 -3.34
C VAL A 224 -2.83 7.29 -4.78
N GLY A 225 -3.10 8.44 -5.41
CA GLY A 225 -2.63 8.75 -6.76
C GLY A 225 -3.47 8.16 -7.87
N ASP A 226 -3.74 8.97 -8.89
CA ASP A 226 -4.56 8.57 -10.04
C ASP A 226 -3.91 7.45 -10.87
N ASP A 227 -2.58 7.42 -10.97
CA ASP A 227 -1.87 6.41 -11.76
C ASP A 227 -1.91 5.04 -11.09
N GLY A 228 -1.74 4.99 -9.77
CA GLY A 228 -1.93 3.76 -8.97
C GLY A 228 -3.36 3.24 -9.07
N LEU A 229 -4.36 4.13 -9.00
CA LEU A 229 -5.78 3.80 -9.13
C LEU A 229 -6.12 3.23 -10.52
N LYS A 230 -5.61 3.83 -11.60
CA LYS A 230 -5.84 3.33 -12.97
C LYS A 230 -5.22 1.95 -13.15
N GLU A 231 -3.98 1.80 -12.71
CA GLU A 231 -3.22 0.56 -12.92
C GLU A 231 -3.81 -0.60 -12.10
N ILE A 232 -4.18 -0.36 -10.84
CA ILE A 232 -4.82 -1.40 -10.02
C ILE A 232 -6.18 -1.81 -10.59
N THR A 233 -6.96 -0.84 -11.08
CA THR A 233 -8.27 -1.11 -11.70
C THR A 233 -8.11 -1.95 -12.97
N ALA A 234 -7.14 -1.60 -13.82
CA ALA A 234 -6.87 -2.34 -15.05
C ALA A 234 -6.46 -3.79 -14.78
N ARG A 235 -5.56 -4.00 -13.80
CA ARG A 235 -5.13 -5.35 -13.40
C ARG A 235 -6.25 -6.17 -12.75
N LEU A 236 -7.06 -5.58 -11.88
CA LEU A 236 -8.18 -6.29 -11.26
C LEU A 236 -9.22 -6.75 -12.28
N ARG A 237 -9.56 -5.89 -13.25
CA ARG A 237 -10.48 -6.27 -14.33
C ARG A 237 -9.92 -7.42 -15.16
N ARG A 238 -8.63 -7.34 -15.51
CA ARG A 238 -7.96 -8.42 -16.24
C ARG A 238 -7.94 -9.72 -15.45
N ALA A 239 -7.63 -9.68 -14.16
CA ALA A 239 -7.59 -10.85 -13.31
C ALA A 239 -8.98 -11.48 -13.12
N ALA A 240 -10.04 -10.66 -13.00
CA ALA A 240 -11.42 -11.14 -12.98
C ALA A 240 -11.81 -11.81 -14.31
N ASP A 241 -11.50 -11.18 -15.45
CA ASP A 241 -11.75 -11.75 -16.78
C ASP A 241 -11.00 -13.09 -16.98
N ASP A 242 -9.75 -13.16 -16.54
CA ASP A 242 -8.94 -14.37 -16.62
C ASP A 242 -9.48 -15.47 -15.70
N ALA A 243 -9.97 -15.13 -14.50
CA ALA A 243 -10.61 -16.08 -13.60
C ALA A 243 -11.90 -16.66 -14.20
N ASP A 244 -12.73 -15.83 -14.84
CA ASP A 244 -13.95 -16.27 -15.53
C ASP A 244 -13.64 -17.20 -16.71
N ARG A 245 -12.57 -16.94 -17.47
CA ARG A 245 -12.11 -17.83 -18.55
C ARG A 245 -11.65 -19.18 -18.01
N HIS A 246 -10.98 -19.21 -16.86
CA HIS A 246 -10.53 -20.46 -16.24
C HIS A 246 -11.67 -21.21 -15.53
N ALA A 247 -12.67 -20.51 -14.99
CA ALA A 247 -13.89 -21.12 -14.43
C ALA A 247 -14.83 -21.66 -15.52
N GLY A 248 -14.83 -21.04 -16.71
CA GLY A 248 -15.53 -21.51 -17.90
C GLY A 248 -14.78 -22.56 -18.72
N ALA A 249 -13.52 -22.86 -18.38
CA ALA A 249 -12.77 -23.94 -19.01
C ALA A 249 -13.21 -25.29 -18.40
N PRO A 250 -13.72 -26.25 -19.20
CA PRO A 250 -13.93 -27.61 -18.72
C PRO A 250 -12.59 -28.13 -18.18
N PRO A 251 -12.54 -28.84 -17.04
CA PRO A 251 -11.29 -29.44 -16.58
C PRO A 251 -10.74 -30.30 -17.71
N ALA A 252 -9.51 -30.01 -18.12
CA ALA A 252 -8.79 -30.84 -19.07
C ALA A 252 -8.67 -32.23 -18.46
N GLY A 253 -9.55 -33.13 -18.88
CA GLY A 253 -9.47 -34.54 -18.54
C GLY A 253 -8.11 -35.11 -18.98
N PRO A 254 -7.66 -36.21 -18.35
CA PRO A 254 -6.37 -36.84 -18.69
C PRO A 254 -6.27 -37.13 -20.19
N PRO A 255 -5.06 -37.06 -20.78
CA PRO A 255 -4.87 -37.04 -22.23
C PRO A 255 -5.42 -38.33 -22.86
N ALA A 256 -6.55 -38.21 -23.55
CA ALA A 256 -7.09 -39.28 -24.37
C ALA A 256 -6.26 -39.40 -25.65
N ALA A 257 -5.79 -40.62 -25.91
CA ALA A 257 -5.08 -41.00 -27.12
C ALA A 257 -5.88 -40.64 -28.40
N PRO A 258 -5.21 -40.31 -29.51
CA PRO A 258 -5.89 -39.85 -30.72
C PRO A 258 -6.52 -41.02 -31.49
N PRO A 259 -7.70 -40.81 -32.09
CA PRO A 259 -8.02 -41.47 -33.34
C PRO A 259 -8.16 -40.47 -34.48
N ALA A 260 -7.75 -40.98 -35.64
CA ALA A 260 -7.67 -40.32 -36.92
C ALA A 260 -9.03 -39.93 -37.51
N GLY A 261 -9.00 -38.87 -38.31
CA GLY A 261 -9.70 -38.84 -39.60
C GLY A 261 -10.92 -37.92 -39.71
N PRO A 262 -11.21 -37.42 -40.93
CA PRO A 262 -11.56 -36.01 -41.14
C PRO A 262 -12.98 -35.82 -41.68
N ALA A 263 -13.59 -34.64 -41.44
CA ALA A 263 -14.36 -33.88 -42.44
C ALA A 263 -15.12 -32.69 -41.86
N ALA A 264 -15.02 -31.58 -42.61
CA ALA A 264 -16.08 -30.65 -42.96
C ALA A 264 -16.69 -29.67 -41.93
N ALA A 265 -16.43 -28.39 -42.27
CA ALA A 265 -17.41 -27.31 -42.44
C ALA A 265 -17.99 -26.59 -41.19
N ALA A 266 -17.46 -25.36 -41.03
CA ALA A 266 -18.19 -24.09 -41.14
C ALA A 266 -19.15 -23.61 -40.04
N SER A 267 -19.12 -22.28 -39.93
CA SER A 267 -20.16 -21.34 -39.43
C SER A 267 -20.04 -20.98 -37.95
N ALA A 268 -19.64 -19.75 -37.63
CA ALA A 268 -20.41 -18.49 -37.68
C ALA A 268 -21.06 -18.19 -36.32
N ALA A 269 -20.85 -16.97 -35.85
CA ALA A 269 -21.44 -16.42 -34.63
C ALA A 269 -22.98 -16.56 -34.62
N PRO A 270 -23.59 -16.82 -33.45
CA PRO A 270 -24.89 -16.29 -33.10
C PRO A 270 -24.65 -14.99 -32.29
N GLY A 271 -25.08 -13.81 -32.75
CA GLY A 271 -26.47 -13.47 -33.00
C GLY A 271 -27.06 -13.00 -31.67
N GLY A 272 -26.99 -11.71 -31.37
CA GLY A 272 -27.42 -11.12 -30.08
C GLY A 272 -28.86 -11.48 -29.67
N THR A 273 -29.71 -11.79 -30.64
CA THR A 273 -31.06 -12.31 -30.42
C THR A 273 -31.09 -13.66 -29.71
N GLN A 274 -30.11 -14.54 -29.96
CA GLN A 274 -30.06 -15.85 -29.30
C GLN A 274 -29.66 -15.71 -27.82
N ARG A 275 -28.68 -14.83 -27.53
CA ARG A 275 -28.30 -14.49 -26.15
C ARG A 275 -29.44 -13.83 -25.38
N LEU A 276 -30.17 -12.91 -26.04
CA LEU A 276 -31.37 -12.29 -25.47
C LEU A 276 -32.44 -13.33 -25.12
N LEU A 277 -32.68 -14.32 -25.99
CA LEU A 277 -33.65 -15.39 -25.73
C LEU A 277 -33.21 -16.29 -24.56
N ASP A 278 -31.91 -16.54 -24.43
CA ASP A 278 -31.35 -17.31 -23.31
C ASP A 278 -31.46 -16.53 -21.97
N GLU A 279 -31.20 -15.22 -21.97
CA GLU A 279 -31.35 -14.34 -20.81
C GLU A 279 -32.82 -14.19 -20.37
N LEU A 280 -33.76 -14.06 -21.32
CA LEU A 280 -35.20 -14.04 -21.03
C LEU A 280 -35.68 -15.36 -20.40
N ARG A 281 -35.09 -16.49 -20.80
CA ARG A 281 -35.40 -17.80 -20.22
C ARG A 281 -34.92 -17.92 -18.78
N GLN A 282 -33.69 -17.47 -18.49
CA GLN A 282 -33.13 -17.45 -17.13
C GLN A 282 -33.94 -16.56 -16.18
N LEU A 283 -34.40 -15.39 -16.64
CA LEU A 283 -35.28 -14.52 -15.84
C LEU A 283 -36.61 -15.23 -15.49
N GLY A 284 -37.16 -16.03 -16.40
CA GLY A 284 -38.38 -16.81 -16.15
C GLY A 284 -38.18 -17.86 -15.05
N GLU A 285 -37.05 -18.56 -15.06
CA GLU A 285 -36.69 -19.56 -14.06
C GLU A 285 -36.47 -18.94 -12.66
N LEU A 286 -35.89 -17.72 -12.59
CA LEU A 286 -35.72 -16.99 -11.33
C LEU A 286 -37.05 -16.49 -10.73
N ARG A 287 -38.01 -16.11 -11.57
CA ARG A 287 -39.37 -15.75 -11.13
C ARG A 287 -40.11 -16.98 -10.61
N ASP A 288 -40.04 -18.10 -11.35
CA ASP A 288 -40.78 -19.31 -11.00
C ASP A 288 -40.18 -20.02 -9.75
N SER A 289 -38.91 -19.77 -9.44
CA SER A 289 -38.27 -20.16 -8.18
C SER A 289 -38.51 -19.19 -7.01
N GLY A 290 -39.19 -18.06 -7.24
CA GLY A 290 -39.55 -17.07 -6.22
C GLY A 290 -38.37 -16.23 -5.71
N VAL A 291 -37.24 -16.25 -6.42
CA VAL A 291 -36.03 -15.46 -6.10
C VAL A 291 -36.23 -13.98 -6.43
N ILE A 292 -37.06 -13.69 -7.43
CA ILE A 292 -37.44 -12.33 -7.81
C ILE A 292 -38.96 -12.18 -7.78
N THR A 293 -39.43 -11.00 -7.37
CA THR A 293 -40.85 -10.69 -7.36
C THR A 293 -41.40 -10.48 -8.79
N PRO A 294 -42.71 -10.67 -9.02
CA PRO A 294 -43.32 -10.42 -10.32
C PRO A 294 -43.05 -9.00 -10.85
N GLU A 295 -43.02 -8.02 -9.96
CA GLU A 295 -42.78 -6.61 -10.28
C GLU A 295 -41.31 -6.34 -10.68
N GLU A 296 -40.36 -7.06 -10.09
CA GLU A 296 -38.94 -7.00 -10.44
C GLU A 296 -38.65 -7.69 -11.78
N PHE A 297 -39.33 -8.81 -12.04
CA PHE A 297 -39.25 -9.53 -13.32
C PHE A 297 -39.69 -8.65 -14.49
N ASP A 298 -40.82 -7.94 -14.36
CA ASP A 298 -41.31 -7.08 -15.44
C ASP A 298 -40.37 -5.90 -15.74
N ARG A 299 -39.76 -5.29 -14.70
CA ARG A 299 -38.76 -4.22 -14.89
C ARG A 299 -37.49 -4.72 -15.61
N LEU A 300 -37.02 -5.92 -15.29
CA LEU A 300 -35.83 -6.50 -15.90
C LEU A 300 -36.08 -6.93 -17.34
N LYS A 301 -37.26 -7.52 -17.61
CA LYS A 301 -37.70 -7.88 -18.96
C LYS A 301 -37.82 -6.66 -19.86
N ASP A 302 -38.40 -5.56 -19.35
CA ASP A 302 -38.55 -4.32 -20.12
C ASP A 302 -37.20 -3.64 -20.39
N ARG A 303 -36.25 -3.70 -19.45
CA ARG A 303 -34.87 -3.25 -19.66
C ARG A 303 -34.18 -4.08 -20.76
N LEU A 304 -34.33 -5.40 -20.73
CA LEU A 304 -33.67 -6.32 -21.67
C LEU A 304 -34.21 -6.18 -23.10
N ILE A 305 -35.52 -5.95 -23.25
CA ILE A 305 -36.17 -5.76 -24.56
C ILE A 305 -35.99 -4.32 -25.07
N GLY A 306 -35.78 -3.35 -24.18
CA GLY A 306 -35.53 -1.95 -24.51
C GLY A 306 -34.10 -1.65 -25.01
N ASP A 307 -33.16 -2.58 -24.83
CA ASP A 307 -31.76 -2.50 -25.30
C ASP A 307 -31.58 -3.01 -26.76
N ILE A 308 -32.67 -3.05 -27.54
CA ILE A 308 -32.73 -3.44 -28.97
C ILE A 308 -32.96 -2.22 -29.85
#